data_AF-A0A7S2PPK5-F1
#
_entry.id   AF-A0A7S2PPK5-F1
#
_cell.length_a   1.000
_cell.length_b   1.000
_cell.length_c   1.000
_cell.angle_alpha   90.00
_cell.angle_beta   90.00
_cell.angle_gamma   90.00
#
_symmetry.space_group_name_H-M   'P 1'
#
loop_
_entity.id
_entity.type
_entity.pdbx_description
1 polymer ?
#
loop_
_entity_poly.entity_id
_entity_poly.type
_entity_poly.pdbx_seq_one_letter_code
_entity_poly.pdbx_strand_id
1 'polypeptide(L)'
;KTNGAKLFEYLSESSKASSRRQVSSPGLEKPPQAFEETEGGPRDWFSSPRHFVESVIFENFVCGVIIANAIVIGVQCEVTIQRMMEMSVAVSDTDAVFASFELTFCVIFTVELALRIATYRVQFFLMPDWKWNVFDTILVSLQLVDITAEALAGEDGDTNSMPSN
;
A
#
# COMPACT_ATOMS: atom_id res chain seq x y z
N LYS A 1 4.97 -12.78 -57.86
CA LYS A 1 5.04 -13.94 -56.93
C LYS A 1 6.47 -14.17 -56.41
N THR A 2 7.26 -13.14 -56.08
CA THR A 2 8.73 -13.31 -55.93
C THR A 2 9.36 -12.57 -54.74
N ASN A 3 8.56 -11.86 -53.93
CA ASN A 3 9.11 -11.05 -52.82
C ASN A 3 9.22 -11.83 -51.51
N GLY A 4 8.38 -12.85 -51.29
CA GLY A 4 8.42 -13.66 -50.06
C GLY A 4 9.66 -14.57 -49.95
N ALA A 5 10.13 -15.10 -51.08
CA ALA A 5 11.30 -16.00 -51.10
C ALA A 5 12.60 -15.26 -50.72
N LYS A 6 12.80 -14.03 -51.25
CA LYS A 6 13.97 -13.20 -50.92
C LYS A 6 13.99 -12.76 -49.46
N LEU A 7 12.81 -12.51 -48.87
CA LEU A 7 12.72 -12.11 -47.46
C LEU A 7 13.09 -13.27 -46.52
N PHE A 8 12.69 -14.50 -46.86
CA PHE A 8 13.02 -15.68 -46.07
C PHE A 8 14.51 -16.04 -46.13
N GLU A 9 15.15 -15.82 -47.29
CA GLU A 9 16.59 -15.97 -47.46
C GLU A 9 17.38 -14.95 -46.62
N TYR A 10 16.94 -13.68 -46.62
CA TYR A 10 17.52 -12.61 -45.80
C TYR A 10 17.44 -12.90 -44.29
N LEU A 11 16.30 -13.42 -43.82
CA LEU A 11 16.10 -13.77 -42.41
C LEU A 11 16.93 -15.00 -42.00
N SER A 12 17.09 -15.97 -42.92
CA SER A 12 17.96 -17.14 -42.73
C SER A 12 19.44 -16.73 -42.60
N GLU A 13 19.92 -15.82 -43.45
CA GLU A 13 21.30 -15.34 -43.39
C GLU A 13 21.58 -14.51 -42.13
N SER A 14 20.63 -13.65 -41.71
CA SER A 14 20.79 -12.83 -40.51
C SER A 14 20.86 -13.67 -39.23
N SER A 15 20.16 -14.81 -39.17
CA SER A 15 20.22 -15.76 -38.04
C SER A 15 21.58 -16.46 -37.95
N LYS A 16 22.17 -16.85 -39.09
CA LYS A 16 23.50 -17.48 -39.15
C LYS A 16 24.63 -16.49 -38.86
N ALA A 17 24.48 -15.22 -39.24
CA ALA A 17 25.45 -14.16 -38.96
C ALA A 17 25.54 -13.82 -37.47
N SER A 18 24.41 -13.87 -36.75
CA SER A 18 24.39 -13.60 -35.30
C SER A 18 25.01 -14.73 -34.47
N SER A 19 25.01 -15.96 -34.98
CA SER A 19 25.62 -17.12 -34.30
C SER A 19 27.14 -17.23 -34.47
N ARG A 20 27.77 -16.32 -35.24
CA ARG A 20 29.22 -16.34 -35.55
C ARG A 20 30.02 -15.25 -34.81
N ARG A 21 29.44 -14.63 -33.78
CA ARG A 21 30.16 -13.75 -32.82
C ARG A 21 30.33 -14.45 -31.47
N GLN A 22 31.05 -15.56 -31.49
CA GLN A 22 31.74 -16.07 -30.31
C GLN A 22 33.17 -16.40 -30.73
N VAL A 23 33.88 -15.33 -31.11
CA VAL A 23 35.31 -15.40 -31.39
C VAL A 23 36.03 -15.25 -30.06
N SER A 24 36.72 -16.32 -29.68
CA SER A 24 37.74 -16.36 -28.64
C SER A 24 38.65 -15.14 -28.70
N SER A 25 38.68 -14.35 -27.63
CA SER A 25 39.75 -13.37 -27.42
C SER A 25 40.91 -14.06 -26.70
N PRO A 26 42.12 -14.09 -27.28
CA PRO A 26 43.32 -14.56 -26.60
C PRO A 26 43.83 -13.49 -25.63
N GLY A 27 44.03 -13.86 -24.37
CA GLY A 27 45.08 -13.30 -23.49
C GLY A 27 45.08 -11.79 -23.21
N LEU A 28 44.07 -11.29 -22.49
CA LEU A 28 44.25 -10.07 -21.70
C LEU A 28 44.55 -10.49 -20.25
N GLU A 29 45.79 -10.29 -19.82
CA GLU A 29 46.29 -10.63 -18.49
C GLU A 29 45.42 -10.01 -17.39
N LYS A 30 45.08 -10.83 -16.39
CA LYS A 30 44.40 -10.37 -15.17
C LYS A 30 45.32 -9.37 -14.46
N PRO A 31 44.86 -8.14 -14.13
CA PRO A 31 45.65 -7.26 -13.30
C PRO A 31 45.84 -7.87 -11.90
N PRO A 32 47.00 -7.62 -11.26
CA PRO A 32 47.38 -8.27 -10.02
C PRO A 32 46.44 -7.87 -8.88
N GLN A 33 46.20 -8.83 -8.00
CA GLN A 33 45.50 -8.71 -6.72
C GLN A 33 45.90 -7.42 -5.99
N ALA A 34 44.97 -6.48 -5.90
CA ALA A 34 45.06 -5.37 -4.95
C ALA A 34 43.63 -4.97 -4.56
N PHE A 35 43.37 -5.20 -3.27
CA PHE A 35 42.15 -4.95 -2.52
C PHE A 35 40.95 -5.87 -2.82
N GLU A 36 41.01 -7.04 -2.18
CA GLU A 36 39.85 -7.55 -1.42
C GLU A 36 39.34 -6.45 -0.50
N GLU A 37 38.61 -5.51 -1.08
CA GLU A 37 37.84 -4.54 -0.34
C GLU A 37 36.56 -5.26 0.12
N THR A 38 36.68 -5.83 1.32
CA THR A 38 35.59 -6.33 2.15
C THR A 38 34.73 -5.15 2.60
N GLU A 39 34.06 -4.48 1.66
CA GLU A 39 33.04 -3.48 1.98
C GLU A 39 31.68 -4.19 1.99
N GLY A 40 31.32 -4.67 3.17
CA GLY A 40 29.98 -5.20 3.45
C GLY A 40 28.92 -4.25 2.89
N GLY A 41 28.10 -4.76 1.97
CA GLY A 41 27.12 -3.96 1.24
C GLY A 41 26.20 -3.21 2.20
N PRO A 42 26.14 -1.87 2.15
CA PRO A 42 25.17 -1.15 2.94
C PRO A 42 23.84 -1.18 2.20
N ARG A 43 22.88 -2.06 2.60
CA ARG A 43 21.39 -1.88 2.52
C ARG A 43 20.54 -3.18 2.55
N ASP A 44 21.03 -4.31 3.01
CA ASP A 44 20.21 -5.55 3.06
C ASP A 44 19.19 -5.61 4.22
N TRP A 45 19.22 -4.67 5.17
CA TRP A 45 18.26 -4.60 6.30
C TRP A 45 16.78 -4.45 5.89
N PHE A 46 16.48 -3.94 4.69
CA PHE A 46 15.09 -3.73 4.24
C PHE A 46 14.48 -4.93 3.49
N SER A 47 15.17 -6.07 3.42
CA SER A 47 14.71 -7.26 2.68
C SER A 47 13.61 -8.06 3.41
N SER A 48 13.50 -7.88 4.72
CA SER A 48 12.61 -8.69 5.58
C SER A 48 11.12 -8.31 5.54
N PRO A 49 10.69 -7.02 5.50
CA PRO A 49 9.26 -6.69 5.53
C PRO A 49 8.50 -7.04 4.25
N ARG A 50 9.19 -7.17 3.11
CA ARG A 50 8.56 -7.56 1.83
C ARG A 50 7.81 -8.89 1.94
N HIS A 51 8.46 -9.92 2.48
CA HIS A 51 7.88 -11.25 2.58
C HIS A 51 6.70 -11.34 3.56
N PHE A 52 6.61 -10.40 4.51
CA PHE A 52 5.49 -10.35 5.45
C PHE A 52 4.25 -9.72 4.83
N VAL A 53 4.43 -8.57 4.17
CA VAL A 53 3.34 -7.82 3.51
C VAL A 53 2.85 -8.55 2.25
N GLU A 54 3.73 -9.26 1.54
CA GLU A 54 3.38 -10.09 0.36
C GLU A 54 2.79 -11.46 0.76
N SER A 55 2.63 -11.74 2.05
CA SER A 55 2.06 -13.01 2.48
C SER A 55 0.56 -13.04 2.19
N VAL A 56 0.10 -14.13 1.57
CA VAL A 56 -1.32 -14.39 1.30
C VAL A 56 -2.17 -14.35 2.58
N ILE A 57 -1.57 -14.68 3.73
CA ILE A 57 -2.22 -14.59 5.04
C ILE A 57 -2.52 -13.13 5.39
N PHE A 58 -1.55 -12.23 5.18
CA PHE A 58 -1.72 -10.80 5.42
C PHE A 58 -2.75 -10.19 4.48
N GLU A 59 -2.69 -10.49 3.18
CA GLU A 59 -3.68 -10.01 2.20
C GLU A 59 -5.11 -10.46 2.54
N ASN A 60 -5.28 -11.75 2.91
CA ASN A 60 -6.59 -12.27 3.32
C ASN A 60 -7.08 -11.66 4.63
N PHE A 61 -6.17 -11.37 5.57
CA PHE A 61 -6.52 -10.67 6.81
C PHE A 61 -7.05 -9.28 6.52
N VAL A 62 -6.34 -8.48 5.72
CA VAL A 62 -6.75 -7.12 5.34
C VAL A 62 -8.08 -7.15 4.59
N CYS A 63 -8.24 -8.07 3.65
CA CYS A 63 -9.51 -8.30 2.94
C CYS A 63 -10.66 -8.61 3.92
N GLY A 64 -10.42 -9.48 4.90
CA GLY A 64 -11.38 -9.80 5.95
C GLY A 64 -11.77 -8.56 6.79
N VAL A 65 -10.80 -7.71 7.14
CA VAL A 65 -11.04 -6.46 7.87
C VAL A 65 -11.86 -5.47 7.04
N ILE A 66 -11.62 -5.37 5.73
CA ILE A 66 -12.44 -4.54 4.82
C ILE A 66 -13.89 -4.98 4.82
N ILE A 67 -14.13 -6.30 4.73
CA ILE A 67 -15.49 -6.86 4.76
C ILE A 67 -16.16 -6.57 6.11
N ALA A 68 -15.43 -6.76 7.20
CA ALA A 68 -15.94 -6.46 8.54
C ALA A 68 -16.29 -4.98 8.70
N ASN A 69 -15.42 -4.07 8.24
CA ASN A 69 -15.67 -2.63 8.25
C ASN A 69 -16.93 -2.27 7.43
N ALA A 70 -17.10 -2.86 6.23
CA ALA A 70 -18.27 -2.64 5.41
C ALA A 70 -19.57 -3.10 6.07
N ILE A 71 -19.54 -4.22 6.83
CA ILE A 71 -20.69 -4.68 7.61
C ILE A 71 -21.01 -3.68 8.73
N VAL A 72 -20.01 -3.20 9.47
CA VAL A 72 -20.21 -2.22 10.55
C VAL A 72 -20.80 -0.92 10.01
N ILE A 73 -20.25 -0.38 8.92
CA ILE A 73 -20.79 0.81 8.24
C ILE A 73 -22.24 0.57 7.79
N GLY A 74 -22.56 -0.62 7.26
CA GLY A 74 -23.93 -0.98 6.87
C GLY A 74 -24.90 -0.97 8.05
N VAL A 75 -24.50 -1.56 9.18
CA VAL A 75 -25.31 -1.57 10.42
C VAL A 75 -25.47 -0.16 10.99
N GLN A 76 -24.39 0.61 11.06
CA GLN A 76 -24.39 2.00 11.52
C GLN A 76 -25.28 2.88 10.66
N CYS A 77 -25.25 2.70 9.34
CA CYS A 77 -26.11 3.40 8.39
C CYS A 77 -27.59 3.12 8.67
N GLU A 78 -27.97 1.84 8.82
CA GLU A 78 -29.35 1.45 9.14
C GLU A 78 -29.82 2.06 10.47
N VAL A 79 -29.01 1.94 11.53
CA VAL A 79 -29.32 2.52 12.84
C VAL A 79 -29.46 4.04 12.77
N THR A 80 -28.56 4.70 12.05
CA THR A 80 -28.58 6.16 11.88
C THR A 80 -29.84 6.62 11.14
N ILE A 81 -30.23 5.92 10.06
CA ILE A 81 -31.46 6.22 9.30
C ILE A 81 -32.70 6.04 10.18
N GLN A 82 -32.79 4.94 10.93
CA GLN A 82 -33.93 4.68 11.82
C GLN A 82 -34.07 5.78 12.88
N ARG A 83 -32.97 6.21 13.51
CA ARG A 83 -33.01 7.32 14.47
C ARG A 83 -33.39 8.65 13.84
N MET A 84 -32.91 8.95 12.64
CA MET A 84 -33.32 10.14 11.89
C MET A 84 -34.82 10.16 11.62
N MET A 85 -35.43 9.00 11.31
CA MET A 85 -36.88 8.87 11.11
C MET A 85 -37.68 9.06 12.41
N GLU A 86 -37.16 8.58 13.53
CA GLU A 86 -37.79 8.71 14.85
C GLU A 86 -37.58 10.09 15.50
N MET A 87 -36.82 11.00 14.86
CA MET A 87 -36.41 12.30 15.40
C MET A 87 -35.75 12.18 16.79
N SER A 88 -35.08 11.05 17.04
CA SER A 88 -34.36 10.79 18.29
C SER A 88 -32.90 11.23 18.14
N VAL A 89 -32.55 12.38 18.73
CA VAL A 89 -31.19 12.95 18.70
C VAL A 89 -30.39 12.57 19.95
N ALA A 90 -30.89 11.64 20.76
CA ALA A 90 -30.17 11.20 21.95
C ALA A 90 -28.96 10.34 21.53
N VAL A 91 -27.75 10.84 21.85
CA VAL A 91 -26.52 10.06 21.76
C VAL A 91 -26.68 8.83 22.64
N SER A 92 -26.62 7.66 22.01
CA SER A 92 -26.82 6.37 22.66
C SER A 92 -25.47 5.70 22.93
N ASP A 93 -25.41 4.80 23.90
CA ASP A 93 -24.21 3.96 24.13
C ASP A 93 -23.73 3.26 22.84
N THR A 94 -24.66 2.98 21.93
CA THR A 94 -24.38 2.40 20.61
C THR A 94 -23.48 3.30 19.74
N ASP A 95 -23.57 4.63 19.87
CA ASP A 95 -22.76 5.56 19.08
C ASP A 95 -21.29 5.55 19.51
N ALA A 96 -21.04 5.45 20.82
CA ALA A 96 -19.69 5.28 21.34
C ALA A 96 -19.07 3.95 20.89
N VAL A 97 -19.89 2.90 20.75
CA VAL A 97 -19.44 1.60 20.21
C VAL A 97 -19.08 1.72 18.73
N PHE A 98 -19.89 2.39 17.91
CA PHE A 98 -19.57 2.60 16.49
C PHE A 98 -18.30 3.44 16.30
N ALA A 99 -18.15 4.55 17.04
CA ALA A 99 -16.94 5.36 17.02
C ALA A 99 -15.69 4.55 17.42
N SER A 100 -15.82 3.63 18.40
CA SER A 100 -14.73 2.73 18.80
C SER A 100 -14.33 1.78 17.66
N PHE A 101 -15.29 1.27 16.89
CA PHE A 101 -15.01 0.43 15.72
C PHE A 101 -14.35 1.22 14.59
N GLU A 102 -14.85 2.42 14.27
CA GLU A 102 -14.27 3.31 13.26
C GLU A 102 -12.80 3.62 13.58
N LEU A 103 -12.50 4.00 14.83
CA LEU A 103 -11.13 4.23 15.27
C LEU A 103 -10.26 2.98 15.13
N THR A 104 -10.80 1.81 15.51
CA THR A 104 -10.06 0.54 15.42
C THR A 104 -9.72 0.19 13.98
N PHE A 105 -10.68 0.29 13.05
CA PHE A 105 -10.45 0.04 11.64
C PHE A 105 -9.50 1.06 11.02
N CYS A 106 -9.64 2.34 11.38
CA CYS A 106 -8.74 3.40 10.94
C CYS A 106 -7.29 3.11 11.35
N VAL A 107 -7.04 2.71 12.60
CA VAL A 107 -5.69 2.36 13.07
C VAL A 107 -5.14 1.16 12.30
N ILE A 108 -5.95 0.12 12.08
CA ILE A 108 -5.52 -1.07 11.35
C ILE A 108 -5.12 -0.71 9.91
N PHE A 109 -5.96 0.02 9.17
CA PHE A 109 -5.64 0.43 7.80
C PHE A 109 -4.48 1.42 7.73
N THR A 110 -4.35 2.31 8.70
CA THR A 110 -3.22 3.25 8.77
C THR A 110 -1.90 2.50 8.95
N VAL A 111 -1.85 1.54 9.88
CA VAL A 111 -0.65 0.71 10.12
C VAL A 111 -0.33 -0.13 8.89
N GLU A 112 -1.34 -0.74 8.28
CA GLU A 112 -1.20 -1.57 7.10
C GLU A 112 -0.66 -0.79 5.90
N LEU A 113 -1.26 0.36 5.60
CA LEU A 113 -0.81 1.27 4.55
C LEU A 113 0.61 1.78 4.83
N ALA A 114 0.93 2.12 6.08
CA ALA A 114 2.27 2.55 6.47
C ALA A 114 3.32 1.45 6.25
N LEU A 115 3.00 0.19 6.60
CA LEU A 115 3.87 -0.96 6.33
C LEU A 115 4.09 -1.16 4.83
N ARG A 116 3.03 -1.03 4.02
CA ARG A 116 3.09 -1.15 2.56
C ARG A 116 3.96 -0.03 1.95
N ILE A 117 3.79 1.21 2.39
CA ILE A 117 4.61 2.35 1.97
C ILE A 117 6.08 2.17 2.41
N ALA A 118 6.34 1.71 3.63
CA ALA A 118 7.69 1.47 4.12
C ALA A 118 8.43 0.40 3.29
N THR A 119 7.68 -0.60 2.81
CA THR A 119 8.19 -1.73 2.02
C THR A 119 8.48 -1.35 0.57
N TYR A 120 7.54 -0.66 -0.10
CA TYR A 120 7.65 -0.35 -1.54
C TYR A 120 8.18 1.05 -1.84
N ARG A 121 8.15 1.98 -0.86
CA ARG A 121 8.56 3.39 -1.00
C ARG A 121 8.00 4.03 -2.28
N VAL A 122 8.88 4.54 -3.13
CA VAL A 122 8.51 5.21 -4.40
C VAL A 122 7.92 4.23 -5.42
N GLN A 123 8.25 2.94 -5.33
CA GLN A 123 7.66 1.91 -6.21
C GLN A 123 6.18 1.68 -5.93
N PHE A 124 5.67 2.05 -4.75
CA PHE A 124 4.25 1.96 -4.39
C PHE A 124 3.34 2.69 -5.40
N PHE A 125 3.80 3.84 -5.92
CA PHE A 125 3.08 4.68 -6.88
C PHE A 125 3.42 4.39 -8.35
N LEU A 126 4.40 3.53 -8.62
CA LEU A 126 4.89 3.24 -9.98
C LEU A 126 4.55 1.81 -10.45
N MET A 127 3.99 0.98 -9.57
CA MET A 127 3.52 -0.37 -9.94
C MET A 127 2.28 -0.31 -10.85
N PRO A 128 2.02 -1.35 -11.66
CA PRO A 128 0.84 -1.41 -12.53
C PRO A 128 -0.49 -1.12 -11.81
N ASP A 129 -0.57 -1.50 -10.53
CA ASP A 129 -1.76 -1.36 -9.68
C ASP A 129 -1.75 -0.10 -8.81
N TRP A 130 -0.94 0.91 -9.15
CA TRP A 130 -0.81 2.16 -8.38
C TRP A 130 -2.16 2.86 -8.09
N LYS A 131 -3.17 2.67 -8.97
CA LYS A 131 -4.51 3.24 -8.79
C LYS A 131 -5.20 2.73 -7.52
N TRP A 132 -5.06 1.44 -7.23
CA TRP A 132 -5.67 0.81 -6.06
C TRP A 132 -4.97 1.27 -4.77
N ASN A 133 -3.65 1.37 -4.82
CA ASN A 133 -2.82 1.92 -3.76
C ASN A 133 -3.17 3.39 -3.43
N VAL A 134 -3.42 4.20 -4.46
CA VAL A 134 -3.87 5.59 -4.30
C VAL A 134 -5.29 5.64 -3.72
N PHE A 135 -6.19 4.79 -4.20
CA PHE A 135 -7.55 4.71 -3.66
C PHE A 135 -7.54 4.41 -2.16
N ASP A 136 -6.78 3.40 -1.75
CA ASP A 136 -6.61 3.02 -0.33
C ASP A 136 -6.03 4.17 0.50
N THR A 137 -5.02 4.87 -0.02
CA THR A 137 -4.43 6.05 0.63
C THR A 137 -5.47 7.16 0.84
N ILE A 138 -6.33 7.42 -0.14
CA ILE A 138 -7.41 8.41 -0.04
C ILE A 138 -8.42 7.98 1.03
N LEU A 139 -8.84 6.71 1.05
CA LEU A 139 -9.80 6.21 2.03
C LEU A 139 -9.30 6.32 3.47
N VAL A 140 -8.02 5.99 3.72
CA VAL A 140 -7.41 6.14 5.04
C VAL A 140 -7.29 7.62 5.42
N SER A 141 -6.94 8.49 4.45
CA SER A 141 -6.84 9.93 4.70
C SER A 141 -8.18 10.56 5.05
N LEU A 142 -9.28 10.14 4.39
CA LEU A 142 -10.63 10.61 4.71
C LEU A 142 -11.04 10.22 6.13
N GLN A 143 -10.83 8.94 6.52
CA GLN A 143 -11.12 8.48 7.88
C GLN A 143 -10.33 9.26 8.94
N LEU A 144 -9.05 9.55 8.68
CA LEU A 144 -8.23 10.35 9.59
C LEU A 144 -8.76 11.79 9.73
N VAL A 145 -9.21 12.39 8.62
CA VAL A 145 -9.80 13.74 8.65
C VAL A 145 -11.07 13.75 9.48
N ASP A 146 -11.96 12.77 9.32
CA ASP A 146 -13.21 12.68 10.07
C ASP A 146 -12.93 12.56 11.58
N ILE A 147 -12.07 11.62 11.98
CA ILE A 147 -11.68 11.43 13.39
C ILE A 147 -11.02 12.69 13.97
N THR A 148 -10.15 13.34 13.20
CA THR A 148 -9.45 14.55 13.66
C THR A 148 -10.42 15.72 13.77
N ALA A 149 -11.38 15.86 12.86
CA ALA A 149 -12.39 16.90 12.91
C ALA A 149 -13.30 16.76 14.13
N GLU A 150 -13.71 15.52 14.45
CA GLU A 150 -14.48 15.23 15.67
C GLU A 150 -13.68 15.50 16.95
N ALA A 151 -12.40 15.12 16.97
CA ALA A 151 -11.52 15.38 18.11
C ALA A 151 -11.36 16.89 18.37
N LEU A 152 -11.13 17.68 17.31
CA LEU A 152 -11.01 19.14 17.42
C LEU A 152 -12.32 19.81 17.83
N ALA A 153 -13.47 19.31 17.39
CA ALA A 153 -14.77 19.81 17.80
C ALA A 153 -15.08 19.51 19.28
N GLY A 154 -14.42 18.50 19.87
CA GLY A 154 -14.59 18.12 21.28
C GLY A 154 -13.79 18.98 22.28
N GLU A 155 -12.76 19.72 21.85
CA GLU A 155 -11.86 20.45 22.76
C GLU A 155 -12.42 21.80 23.27
N ASP A 156 -13.46 22.37 22.65
CA ASP A 156 -14.03 23.66 23.06
C ASP A 156 -14.95 23.58 24.31
N GLY A 157 -15.19 22.38 24.86
CA GLY A 157 -16.17 22.14 25.92
C GLY A 157 -15.70 22.30 27.38
N ASP A 158 -14.38 22.26 27.66
CA ASP A 158 -13.89 21.97 29.03
C ASP A 158 -13.01 23.06 29.68
N THR A 159 -12.87 24.24 29.08
CA THR A 159 -11.96 25.30 29.61
C THR A 159 -12.65 26.52 30.26
N ASN A 160 -14.00 26.61 30.29
CA ASN A 160 -14.68 27.81 30.81
C ASN A 160 -15.46 27.64 32.13
N SER A 161 -15.20 26.57 32.88
CA SER A 161 -15.84 26.30 34.18
C SER A 161 -14.81 26.27 35.32
N MET A 162 -14.12 27.40 35.53
CA MET A 162 -13.46 27.69 36.82
C MET A 162 -14.27 28.72 37.63
N PRO A 163 -14.30 28.57 38.97
CA PRO A 163 -15.39 29.04 39.81
C PRO A 163 -15.32 30.54 40.08
N SER A 164 -16.49 31.17 40.18
CA SER A 164 -16.60 32.50 40.80
C SER A 164 -16.22 32.39 42.28
N ASN A 165 -15.26 33.23 42.66
CA ASN A 165 -14.80 33.49 44.03
C ASN A 165 -15.92 34.02 44.94
#